data_AF-A0A3C0A374-F1
#
_entry.id   AF-A0A3C0A374-F1
#
_cell.length_a   1.000
_cell.length_b   1.000
_cell.length_c   1.000
_cell.angle_alpha   90.00
_cell.angle_beta   90.00
_cell.angle_gamma   90.00
#
_symmetry.space_group_name_H-M   'P 1'
#
loop_
_entity.id
_entity.type
_entity.pdbx_description
1 polymer ?
#
loop_
_entity_poly.entity_id
_entity_poly.type
_entity_poly.pdbx_seq_one_letter_code
_entity_poly.pdbx_strand_id
1 'polypeptide(L)' 'YANTTYYFSVAGINNNGVATDYLARATSTLANMPVSDGFTEVYKSSVQFNWSAPDNPDGTLYRVYVSTAQDPFNA' A
#
# COMPACT_ATOMS: atom_id res chain seq x y z
N TYR A 1 3.73 5.16 9.12
CA TYR A 1 3.26 3.79 8.86
C TYR A 1 2.92 3.65 7.38
N ALA A 2 3.12 2.47 6.80
CA ALA A 2 2.73 2.19 5.42
C ALA A 2 1.20 2.05 5.32
N ASN A 3 0.64 2.24 4.13
CA ASN A 3 -0.79 2.17 3.82
C ASN A 3 -1.69 2.86 4.88
N THR A 4 -1.25 4.03 5.36
CA THR A 4 -1.91 4.75 6.45
C THR A 4 -2.34 6.12 5.97
N THR A 5 -3.61 6.47 6.22
CA THR A 5 -4.16 7.80 5.90
C THR A 5 -3.80 8.81 6.99
N TYR A 6 -3.10 9.86 6.59
CA TYR A 6 -2.77 11.01 7.44
C TYR A 6 -3.66 12.19 7.12
N TYR A 7 -4.01 12.94 8.15
CA TYR A 7 -4.87 14.12 8.08
C TYR A 7 -4.06 15.36 8.44
N PHE A 8 -4.23 16.42 7.66
CA PHE A 8 -3.52 17.67 7.80
C PHE A 8 -4.52 18.81 7.89
N SER A 9 -4.21 19.80 8.71
CA SER A 9 -4.97 21.04 8.82
C SER A 9 -3.99 22.20 8.71
N VAL A 10 -4.26 23.14 7.80
CA VAL A 10 -3.37 24.28 7.51
C VAL A 10 -4.16 25.59 7.51
N ALA A 11 -3.55 26.65 8.03
CA ALA A 11 -4.02 28.02 7.91
C ALA A 11 -2.86 28.91 7.48
N GLY A 12 -3.14 29.91 6.63
CA GLY A 12 -2.17 30.95 6.29
C GLY A 12 -2.17 32.05 7.34
N ILE A 13 -1.00 32.56 7.72
CA ILE A 13 -0.86 33.68 8.67
C ILE A 13 -0.30 34.89 7.93
N ASN A 14 -0.98 36.04 8.01
CA ASN A 14 -0.49 37.28 7.41
C ASN A 14 0.56 38.00 8.30
N ASN A 15 1.15 39.09 7.80
CA ASN A 15 2.18 39.84 8.53
C ASN A 15 1.69 40.47 9.86
N ASN A 16 0.37 40.56 10.06
CA ASN A 16 -0.25 41.06 11.28
C ASN A 16 -0.59 39.92 12.26
N GLY A 17 -0.20 38.68 11.96
CA GLY A 17 -0.47 37.51 12.80
C GLY A 17 -1.90 36.96 12.69
N VAL A 18 -2.70 37.44 11.74
CA VAL A 18 -4.08 36.97 11.55
C VAL A 18 -4.08 35.73 10.67
N ALA A 19 -4.71 34.66 11.16
CA ALA A 19 -4.86 33.41 10.44
C ALA A 19 -6.10 33.42 9.52
N THR A 20 -6.03 32.71 8.39
CA THR A 20 -7.21 32.29 7.63
C THR A 20 -7.97 31.18 8.36
N ASP A 21 -9.15 30.82 7.86
CA ASP A 21 -9.79 29.56 8.23
C ASP A 21 -8.88 28.36 7.90
N TYR A 22 -9.02 27.31 8.69
CA TYR A 22 -8.26 26.08 8.51
C TYR A 22 -8.82 25.24 7.37
N LEU A 23 -7.93 24.79 6.48
CA LEU A 23 -8.24 23.85 5.42
C LEU A 23 -7.76 22.45 5.79
N ALA A 24 -8.68 21.49 5.83
CA ALA A 24 -8.37 20.09 6.05
C ALA A 24 -8.11 19.34 4.73
N ARG A 25 -7.09 18.48 4.73
CA ARG A 25 -6.76 17.54 3.65
C ARG A 25 -6.30 16.21 4.23
N ALA A 26 -6.41 15.15 3.44
CA ALA A 26 -5.90 13.84 3.80
C ALA A 26 -5.18 13.22 2.61
N THR A 27 -4.19 12.38 2.90
CA THR A 27 -3.54 11.53 1.91
C THR A 27 -3.01 10.27 2.59
N SER A 28 -2.88 9.19 1.83
CA SER A 28 -2.38 7.92 2.33
C SER A 28 -0.93 7.72 1.91
N THR A 29 -0.13 7.14 2.80
CA THR A 29 1.18 6.60 2.43
C THR A 29 1.02 5.38 1.53
N LEU A 30 2.05 5.07 0.75
CA LEU A 30 2.07 3.85 -0.05
C LEU A 30 2.05 2.61 0.85
N ALA A 31 1.45 1.53 0.35
CA ALA A 31 1.58 0.22 0.97
C ALA A 31 2.98 -0.36 0.73
N ASN A 32 3.48 -1.10 1.72
CA ASN A 32 4.69 -1.88 1.54
C ASN A 32 4.43 -3.01 0.55
N MET A 33 5.40 -3.26 -0.34
CA MET A 33 5.32 -4.37 -1.28
C MET A 33 5.43 -5.70 -0.52
N PRO A 34 4.64 -6.71 -0.90
CA PRO A 34 4.86 -8.07 -0.45
C PRO A 34 6.28 -8.55 -0.79
N VAL A 35 6.92 -9.19 0.17
CA VAL A 35 8.17 -9.91 -0.03
C VAL A 35 7.83 -11.38 -0.22
N SER A 36 8.36 -11.98 -1.28
CA SER A 36 8.18 -13.41 -1.53
C SER A 36 8.90 -14.22 -0.45
N ASP A 37 8.16 -15.07 0.24
CA ASP A 37 8.73 -16.10 1.12
C ASP A 37 8.94 -17.42 0.37
N GLY A 38 8.54 -17.47 -0.91
CA GLY A 38 8.74 -18.60 -1.81
C GLY A 38 7.52 -19.50 -1.95
N PHE A 39 7.69 -20.56 -2.73
CA PHE A 39 6.65 -21.56 -2.95
C PHE A 39 6.81 -22.73 -2.00
N THR A 40 5.69 -23.17 -1.43
CA THR A 40 5.58 -24.41 -0.65
C THR A 40 4.46 -25.27 -1.25
N GLU A 41 4.30 -26.49 -0.75
CA GLU A 41 3.15 -27.34 -1.07
C GLU A 41 2.87 -27.45 -2.58
N VAL A 42 3.89 -27.84 -3.34
CA VAL A 42 3.81 -27.99 -4.79
C VAL A 42 3.25 -29.37 -5.13
N TYR A 43 2.07 -29.38 -5.75
CA TYR A 43 1.38 -30.56 -6.22
C TYR A 43 1.10 -30.47 -7.72
N LYS A 44 0.58 -31.56 -8.30
CA LYS A 44 0.29 -31.65 -9.73
C LYS A 44 -0.66 -30.57 -10.23
N SER A 45 -1.59 -30.10 -9.40
CA SER A 45 -2.65 -29.15 -9.77
C SER A 45 -2.77 -27.95 -8.83
N SER A 46 -1.83 -27.77 -7.91
CA SER A 46 -1.84 -26.66 -6.96
C SER A 46 -0.43 -26.33 -6.50
N VAL A 47 -0.22 -25.06 -6.18
CA VAL A 47 1.01 -24.52 -5.62
C VAL A 47 0.60 -23.50 -4.58
N GLN A 48 1.30 -23.50 -3.44
CA GLN A 48 1.16 -22.44 -2.45
C GLN A 48 2.26 -21.40 -2.66
N PHE A 49 1.88 -20.13 -2.84
CA PHE A 49 2.80 -19.00 -2.86
C PHE A 49 2.65 -18.23 -1.55
N ASN A 50 3.75 -18.10 -0.81
CA ASN A 50 3.78 -17.43 0.48
C ASN A 50 4.44 -16.06 0.33
N TRP A 51 3.92 -15.09 1.07
CA TRP A 51 4.49 -13.77 1.14
C TRP A 51 4.34 -13.20 2.55
N SER A 52 5.25 -12.30 2.87
CA SER A 52 5.18 -11.44 4.05
C SER A 52 5.05 -9.99 3.59
N ALA A 53 4.37 -9.17 4.39
CA ALA A 53 4.21 -7.75 4.10
C ALA A 53 4.16 -6.95 5.42
N PRO A 54 5.29 -6.91 6.16
CA PRO A 54 5.35 -6.26 7.46
C PRO A 54 5.02 -4.76 7.35
N ASP A 55 4.50 -4.21 8.45
CA ASP A 55 4.18 -2.79 8.65
C ASP A 55 3.07 -2.20 7.78
N ASN A 56 2.37 -3.03 6.99
CA ASN A 56 1.05 -2.71 6.49
C ASN A 56 0.00 -3.00 7.59
N PRO A 57 -0.99 -2.12 7.81
CA PRO A 57 -2.06 -2.33 8.77
C PRO A 57 -3.00 -3.47 8.33
N ASP A 58 -3.74 -4.01 9.30
CA ASP A 58 -4.80 -4.98 9.08
C ASP A 58 -5.82 -4.49 8.04
N GLY A 59 -6.30 -5.42 7.21
CA GLY A 59 -7.22 -5.11 6.11
C GLY A 59 -6.54 -4.60 4.83
N THR A 60 -5.21 -4.51 4.79
CA THR A 60 -4.48 -4.29 3.53
C THR A 60 -4.79 -5.42 2.55
N LEU A 61 -5.30 -5.07 1.36
CA LEU A 61 -5.67 -6.03 0.32
C LEU A 61 -4.47 -6.32 -0.58
N TYR A 62 -4.32 -7.58 -0.97
CA TYR A 62 -3.27 -8.06 -1.86
C TYR A 62 -3.89 -8.59 -3.14
N ARG A 63 -3.15 -8.48 -4.25
CA ARG A 63 -3.53 -9.08 -5.53
C ARG A 63 -2.41 -9.98 -6.02
N VAL A 64 -2.76 -11.24 -6.30
CA VAL A 64 -1.86 -12.23 -6.89
C VAL A 64 -2.15 -12.33 -8.37
N TYR A 65 -1.11 -12.33 -9.19
CA TYR A 65 -1.21 -12.58 -10.63
C TYR A 65 -0.62 -13.96 -10.91
N VAL A 66 -1.30 -14.76 -11.72
CA VAL A 66 -0.88 -16.10 -12.13
C VAL A 66 -0.99 -16.19 -13.64
N SER A 67 0.06 -16.68 -14.30
CA SER A 67 0.08 -16.88 -15.75
C SER A 67 0.94 -18.08 -16.10
N THR A 68 0.63 -18.71 -17.24
CA THR A 68 1.48 -19.70 -17.88
C THR A 68 2.45 -19.08 -18.89
N ALA A 69 2.30 -17.79 -19.18
CA ALA A 69 3.22 -17.05 -20.04
C ALA A 69 4.55 -16.78 -19.31
N GLN A 70 5.64 -16.73 -20.06
CA GLN A 70 6.97 -16.40 -19.51
C GLN A 70 7.01 -14.96 -18.97
N ASP A 71 6.27 -14.03 -19.57
CA ASP A 71 6.03 -12.68 -19.07
C ASP A 71 4.52 -12.43 -18.93
N PRO A 72 3.97 -12.35 -17.70
CA PRO A 72 2.55 -12.10 -17.47
C PRO A 72 2.08 -10.66 -17.72
N PHE A 73 2.99 -9.69 -17.88
CA PHE A 73 2.65 -8.27 -17.98
C PHE A 73 2.91 -7.67 -19.36
N ASN A 74 3.47 -8.46 -20.27
CA ASN A 74 3.72 -8.08 -21.65
C ASN A 74 2.94 -9.03 -22.57
N ALA A 75 1.88 -8.51 -23.18
CA ALA A 75 1.06 -9.20 -24.18
C ALA A 75 1.49 -8.77 -25.59
#